data_AF-A0A524PEE1-F1
#
_entry.id   AF-A0A524PEE1-F1
#
_cell.length_a   1.000
_cell.length_b   1.000
_cell.length_c   1.000
_cell.angle_alpha   90.00
_cell.angle_beta   90.00
_cell.angle_gamma   90.00
#
_symmetry.space_group_name_H-M   'P 1'
#
loop_
_entity.id
_entity.type
_entity.pdbx_description
1 polymer ?
#
loop_
_entity_poly.entity_id
_entity_poly.type
_entity_poly.pdbx_seq_one_letter_code
_entity_poly.pdbx_strand_id
1 'polypeptide(L)' 'MTIVEFSNSLVSLEANMMKFALSLTADRTRAEDLVQDTYMKAITYKDKFVDYTNLKAWVFTIMKNTFINNYRR' A
#
# COMPACT_ATOMS: atom_id res chain seq x y z
N MET A 1 5.15 2.17 17.59
CA MET A 1 5.00 3.23 16.57
C MET A 1 3.63 3.86 16.73
N THR A 2 3.58 5.18 16.96
CA THR A 2 2.33 5.94 17.03
C THR A 2 1.63 5.97 15.66
N ILE A 3 0.36 6.34 15.62
CA ILE A 3 -0.37 6.51 14.34
C ILE A 3 0.32 7.54 13.43
N VAL A 4 0.86 8.62 14.01
CA VAL A 4 1.53 9.70 13.26
C VAL A 4 2.84 9.19 12.64
N GLU A 5 3.67 8.49 13.42
CA GLU A 5 4.91 7.88 12.92
C GLU A 5 4.66 6.87 11.80
N PHE A 6 3.61 6.06 11.96
CA PHE A 6 3.20 5.08 10.96
C PHE A 6 2.75 5.76 9.66
N SER A 7 1.88 6.75 9.74
CA SER A 7 1.41 7.49 8.58
C SER A 7 2.55 8.20 7.85
N ASN A 8 3.48 8.83 8.58
CA ASN A 8 4.65 9.46 7.96
C ASN A 8 5.54 8.43 7.24
N SER A 9 5.72 7.26 7.86
CA SER A 9 6.46 6.17 7.24
C SER A 9 5.77 5.65 5.98
N LEU A 10 4.43 5.56 5.98
CA LEU A 10 3.64 5.21 4.78
C LEU A 10 3.79 6.26 3.67
N VAL A 11 3.66 7.56 3.98
CA VAL A 11 3.80 8.64 3.00
C VAL A 11 5.19 8.62 2.36
N SER A 12 6.24 8.29 3.13
CA SER A 12 7.60 8.15 2.57
C SER A 12 7.72 7.04 1.50
N LEU A 13 6.77 6.09 1.46
CA LEU A 13 6.73 5.01 0.47
C LEU A 13 5.95 5.38 -0.80
N GLU A 14 5.33 6.57 -0.89
CA GLU A 14 4.46 6.96 -2.00
C GLU A 14 5.09 6.76 -3.37
N ALA A 15 6.30 7.28 -3.59
CA ALA A 15 7.00 7.15 -4.87
C ALA A 15 7.33 5.68 -5.20
N ASN A 16 7.61 4.85 -4.19
CA ASN A 16 7.85 3.42 -4.38
C ASN A 16 6.55 2.69 -4.75
N MET A 17 5.47 3.02 -4.04
CA MET A 17 4.13 2.48 -4.27
C MET A 17 3.61 2.83 -5.66
N MET A 18 3.78 4.09 -6.09
CA MET A 18 3.35 4.54 -7.42
C MET A 18 4.10 3.81 -8.55
N LYS A 19 5.42 3.65 -8.42
CA LYS A 19 6.22 2.87 -9.39
C LYS A 19 5.75 1.42 -9.48
N PHE A 20 5.46 0.78 -8.34
CA PHE A 20 4.99 -0.59 -8.32
C PHE A 20 3.57 -0.72 -8.87
N ALA A 21 2.66 0.18 -8.50
CA ALA A 21 1.30 0.21 -9.01
C ALA A 21 1.24 0.39 -10.53
N LEU A 22 2.09 1.28 -11.09
CA LEU A 22 2.24 1.43 -12.54
C LEU A 22 2.72 0.14 -13.22
N SER A 23 3.64 -0.59 -12.59
CA SER A 23 4.11 -1.88 -13.14
C SER A 23 3.04 -2.97 -13.17
N LEU A 24 2.01 -2.86 -12.32
CA LEU A 24 0.89 -3.81 -12.26
C LEU A 24 -0.27 -3.41 -13.20
N THR A 25 -0.55 -2.11 -13.29
CA THR A 25 -1.76 -1.60 -13.95
C THR A 25 -1.54 -1.15 -15.38
N ALA A 26 -0.31 -0.76 -15.74
CA ALA A 26 0.04 -0.10 -17.00
C ALA A 26 -0.83 1.14 -17.33
N ASP A 27 -1.48 1.72 -16.31
CA ASP A 27 -2.41 2.84 -16.43
C ASP A 27 -2.23 3.74 -15.20
N ARG A 28 -2.03 5.04 -15.45
CA ARG A 28 -1.71 5.98 -14.38
C ARG A 28 -2.86 6.18 -13.40
N THR A 29 -4.08 6.34 -13.90
CA THR A 29 -5.25 6.58 -13.07
C THR A 29 -5.55 5.37 -12.19
N ARG A 30 -5.51 4.16 -12.77
CA ARG A 30 -5.67 2.91 -12.01
C ARG A 30 -4.54 2.69 -11.00
N ALA A 31 -3.33 3.13 -11.31
CA ALA A 31 -2.22 3.09 -10.36
C ALA A 31 -2.46 4.02 -9.16
N GLU A 32 -2.93 5.25 -9.42
CA GLU A 32 -3.29 6.22 -8.37
C GLU A 32 -4.41 5.67 -7.46
N ASP A 33 -5.45 5.08 -8.05
CA ASP A 33 -6.54 4.43 -7.30
C ASP A 33 -6.02 3.26 -6.43
N LEU A 34 -5.17 2.39 -7.00
CA LEU A 34 -4.58 1.27 -6.27
C LEU A 34 -3.69 1.74 -5.10
N VAL A 35 -2.97 2.84 -5.29
CA VAL A 35 -2.17 3.48 -4.23
C VAL A 35 -3.07 3.98 -3.09
N GLN A 36 -4.17 4.66 -3.42
CA GLN A 36 -5.13 5.15 -2.42
C GLN A 36 -5.79 4.01 -1.63
N ASP A 37 -6.27 2.97 -2.32
CA ASP A 37 -6.85 1.79 -1.66
C ASP A 37 -5.84 1.09 -0.74
N THR A 38 -4.57 1.07 -1.16
CA THR A 38 -3.48 0.51 -0.35
C THR A 38 -3.28 1.32 0.93
N TYR A 39 -3.27 2.65 0.85
CA TYR A 39 -3.18 3.51 2.04
C TYR A 39 -4.34 3.26 3.00
N MET A 40 -5.58 3.24 2.48
CA MET A 40 -6.77 3.03 3.30
C MET A 40 -6.70 1.71 4.07
N LYS A 41 -6.28 0.63 3.38
CA LYS A 41 -6.13 -0.69 4.01
C LYS A 41 -4.95 -0.75 4.97
N ALA A 42 -3.81 -0.12 4.65
CA ALA A 42 -2.65 -0.09 5.52
C ALA A 42 -2.96 0.62 6.85
N ILE A 43 -3.69 1.74 6.81
CA ILE A 43 -4.16 2.46 8.00
C ILE A 43 -5.18 1.60 8.77
N THR A 44 -6.17 1.03 8.08
CA THR A 44 -7.20 0.18 8.70
C THR A 44 -6.60 -1.05 9.39
N TYR A 45 -5.57 -1.66 8.80
CA TYR A 45 -4.90 -2.83 9.35
C TYR A 45 -3.64 -2.51 10.13
N LYS A 46 -3.41 -1.25 10.52
CA LYS A 46 -2.23 -0.84 11.28
C LYS A 46 -2.01 -1.73 12.50
N ASP A 47 -3.06 -2.07 13.25
CA ASP A 47 -2.89 -2.85 14.49
C ASP A 47 -2.54 -4.33 14.22
N LYS A 48 -2.61 -4.78 12.96
CA LYS A 48 -2.09 -6.08 12.49
C LYS A 48 -0.64 -6.02 12.03
N PHE A 49 -0.05 -4.83 11.93
CA PHE A 49 1.39 -4.66 11.77
C PHE A 49 2.05 -4.91 13.13
N VAL A 50 2.06 -6.19 13.52
CA VAL A 50 2.69 -6.70 14.74
C VAL A 50 4.03 -7.30 14.35
N ASP A 51 5.04 -7.04 15.16
CA ASP A 51 6.45 -7.40 14.99
C ASP A 51 7.20 -6.62 13.92
N TYR A 52 8.46 -6.30 14.25
CA TYR A 52 9.53 -5.61 13.54
C TYR A 52 9.74 -6.01 12.06
N THR A 53 8.67 -5.92 11.29
CA THR A 53 8.58 -6.33 9.91
C THR A 53 8.92 -5.14 9.03
N ASN A 54 9.44 -5.45 7.86
CA ASN A 54 9.71 -4.46 6.83
C ASN A 54 8.38 -3.84 6.37
N LEU A 55 8.09 -2.61 6.82
CA LEU A 55 6.87 -1.87 6.46
C LEU A 55 6.65 -1.84 4.95
N LYS A 56 7.71 -1.63 4.17
CA LYS A 56 7.65 -1.63 2.70
C LYS A 56 7.14 -2.97 2.18
N ALA A 57 7.66 -4.09 2.67
CA ALA A 57 7.22 -5.43 2.25
C ALA A 57 5.74 -5.69 2.61
N TRP A 58 5.32 -5.27 3.81
CA TRP A 58 3.94 -5.43 4.27
C TRP A 58 2.95 -4.60 3.43
N VAL A 59 3.27 -3.33 3.17
CA VAL A 59 2.46 -2.45 2.31
C VAL A 59 2.37 -2.98 0.88
N PHE A 60 3.47 -3.48 0.33
CA PHE A 60 3.47 -4.05 -1.03
C PHE A 60 2.65 -5.35 -1.11
N THR A 61 2.58 -6.11 -0.02
CA THR A 61 1.70 -7.27 0.10
C THR A 61 0.23 -6.85 0.07
N ILE A 62 -0.14 -5.80 0.82
CA ILE A 62 -1.49 -5.22 0.79
C ILE A 62 -1.85 -4.75 -0.62
N MET A 63 -0.93 -4.05 -1.29
CA MET A 63 -1.13 -3.53 -2.65
C MET A 63 -1.36 -4.67 -3.65
N LYS A 64 -0.48 -5.69 -3.65
CA LYS A 64 -0.60 -6.84 -4.56
C LYS A 64 -1.92 -7.58 -4.35
N ASN A 65 -2.31 -7.81 -3.10
CA ASN A 65 -3.59 -8.47 -2.79
C ASN A 65 -4.78 -7.62 -3.23
N THR A 66 -4.70 -6.30 -3.08
CA THR A 66 -5.74 -5.37 -3.54
C THR A 66 -5.87 -5.40 -5.06
N PHE A 67 -4.76 -5.34 -5.79
CA PHE A 67 -4.75 -5.46 -7.25
C PHE A 67 -5.38 -6.77 -7.74
N ILE A 68 -4.97 -7.91 -7.16
CA ILE A 68 -5.52 -9.23 -7.54
C ILE A 68 -7.03 -9.30 -7.27
N ASN A 69 -7.49 -8.77 -6.14
CA ASN A 69 -8.91 -8.76 -5.79
C ASN A 69 -9.73 -7.86 -6.70
N ASN A 70 -9.18 -6.72 -7.14
CA ASN A 70 -9.85 -5.82 -8.09
C ASN A 70 -9.93 -6.46 -9.49
N TYR A 71 -8.93 -7.24 -9.90
CA TYR A 71 -8.94 -7.94 -11.20
C TYR A 71 -9.91 -9.14 -11.24
N ARG A 72 -10.19 -9.77 -10.10
CA ARG A 72 -11.08 -10.93 -9.99
C ARG A 72 -12.57 -10.56 -9.89
N ARG A 73 -12.90 -9.28 -9.76
CA ARG A 73 -14.26 -8.76 -9.72
C ARG A 73 -14.67 -8.26 -11.10
#